data_AF-A0A093QPE1-F1
#
_entry.id   AF-A0A093QPE1-F1
#
_cell.length_a   1.000
_cell.length_b   1.000
_cell.length_c   1.000
_cell.angle_alpha   90.00
_cell.angle_beta   90.00
_cell.angle_gamma   90.00
#
_symmetry.space_group_name_H-M   'P 1'
#
loop_
_entity.id
_entity.type
_entity.pdbx_description
1 polymer ?
#
loop_
_entity_poly.entity_id
_entity_poly.type
_entity_poly.pdbx_seq_one_letter_code
_entity_poly.pdbx_strand_id
1 'polypeptide(L)'
;QLVSEKVGGAEGTKLDDDFKEMEKKVDLTSKAVTEVLTRTIEYLQPNPASRAKLTMLNTMSKIRGQVKNPGYPQSEGLLGESMIRYGKELGEDSNFGDALLDAGESMKRLAEVKDSLDIEVKQNFIDPLQNLCDKDLKEIQHHLKKLEGRRLDFDYKKKRQGKIPDEELRQAMEKFEESKEVAETSMHNLLETDIEQVSQLSALVDAQLDYHRQAVQILDELAEKLKRRMREASSRPKREYKPKPRETYDFGDTDQSNGGFSCNPTPKVSG
;
A
#
# COMPACT_ATOMS: atom_id res chain seq x y z
N GLN A 1 31.45 -23.97 24.43
CA GLN A 1 32.79 -23.59 24.94
C GLN A 1 33.08 -22.20 24.40
N LEU A 2 32.91 -21.18 25.25
CA LEU A 2 33.11 -19.76 24.91
C LEU A 2 34.61 -19.51 24.81
N VAL A 3 35.12 -19.15 23.63
CA VAL A 3 36.51 -18.73 23.46
C VAL A 3 36.59 -17.27 23.87
N SER A 4 37.00 -17.06 25.11
CA SER A 4 37.47 -15.79 25.64
C SER A 4 38.74 -15.40 24.90
N GLU A 5 38.64 -14.38 24.05
CA GLU A 5 39.78 -13.81 23.34
C GLU A 5 40.53 -12.88 24.30
N LYS A 6 41.72 -13.32 24.74
CA LYS A 6 42.66 -12.49 25.50
C LYS A 6 43.18 -11.37 24.60
N VAL A 7 42.71 -10.17 24.91
CA VAL A 7 43.14 -8.87 24.37
C VAL A 7 44.66 -8.71 24.54
N GLY A 8 45.41 -8.98 23.46
CA GLY A 8 46.77 -8.50 23.29
C GLY A 8 46.73 -7.02 22.91
N GLY A 9 47.16 -6.16 23.85
CA GLY A 9 47.00 -4.71 23.86
C GLY A 9 47.79 -3.93 22.80
N ALA A 10 47.38 -4.05 21.54
CA ALA A 10 47.53 -2.99 20.56
C ALA A 10 46.12 -2.55 20.15
N GLU A 11 45.78 -1.28 20.40
CA GLU A 11 44.52 -0.71 19.89
C GLU A 11 44.45 -0.94 18.37
N GLY A 12 43.32 -1.48 17.90
CA GLY A 12 43.09 -1.63 16.46
C GLY A 12 43.15 -0.27 15.76
N THR A 13 43.44 -0.27 14.47
CA THR A 13 43.50 0.97 13.69
C THR A 13 42.18 1.72 13.82
N LYS A 14 42.24 2.91 14.43
CA LYS A 14 41.07 3.77 14.69
C LYS A 14 40.73 4.54 13.42
N LEU A 15 39.46 4.50 13.05
CA LEU A 15 38.88 5.46 12.12
C LEU A 15 38.66 6.78 12.87
N ASP A 16 38.83 7.90 12.18
CA ASP A 16 38.56 9.24 12.71
C ASP A 16 37.05 9.41 13.03
N ASP A 17 36.73 10.43 13.80
CA ASP A 17 35.36 10.62 14.29
C ASP A 17 34.41 11.11 13.19
N ASP A 18 34.92 11.84 12.19
CA ASP A 18 34.15 12.29 11.03
C ASP A 18 33.68 11.10 10.18
N PHE A 19 34.58 10.13 9.94
CA PHE A 19 34.24 8.89 9.25
C PHE A 19 33.15 8.10 10.00
N LYS A 20 33.28 7.95 11.33
CA LYS A 20 32.27 7.25 12.14
C LYS A 20 30.93 7.98 12.13
N GLU A 21 30.94 9.31 12.12
CA GLU A 21 29.71 10.10 12.02
C GLU A 21 29.03 9.89 10.65
N MET A 22 29.79 9.91 9.56
CA MET A 22 29.26 9.62 8.22
C MET A 22 28.68 8.21 8.13
N GLU A 23 29.41 7.20 8.62
CA GLU A 23 28.95 5.81 8.67
C GLU A 23 27.62 5.69 9.41
N LYS A 24 27.51 6.34 10.58
CA LYS A 24 26.28 6.37 11.37
C LYS A 24 25.13 7.05 10.63
N LYS A 25 25.39 8.17 9.95
CA LYS A 25 24.36 8.87 9.16
C LYS A 25 23.87 7.99 8.00
N VAL A 26 24.77 7.35 7.26
CA VAL A 26 24.39 6.46 6.16
C VAL A 26 23.58 5.25 6.64
N ASP A 27 23.97 4.63 7.77
CA ASP A 27 23.19 3.53 8.36
C ASP A 27 21.77 3.97 8.75
N LEU A 28 21.63 5.15 9.36
CA LEU A 28 20.34 5.71 9.70
C LEU A 28 19.51 6.04 8.45
N THR A 29 20.12 6.63 7.42
CA THR A 29 19.46 6.90 6.14
C THR A 29 18.96 5.60 5.50
N SER A 30 19.79 4.55 5.48
CA SER A 30 19.40 3.23 4.93
C SER A 30 18.17 2.65 5.64
N LYS A 31 18.16 2.69 6.98
CA LYS A 31 17.04 2.22 7.79
C LYS A 31 15.78 3.06 7.55
N ALA A 32 15.94 4.38 7.53
CA ALA A 32 14.83 5.31 7.31
C ALA A 32 14.17 5.07 5.95
N VAL A 33 14.96 5.00 4.87
CA VAL A 33 14.46 4.77 3.52
C VAL A 33 13.73 3.42 3.43
N THR A 34 14.31 2.36 3.98
CA THR A 34 13.72 1.01 3.94
C THR A 34 12.36 0.97 4.67
N GLU A 35 12.29 1.56 5.86
CA GLU A 35 11.05 1.59 6.65
C GLU A 35 9.99 2.47 5.98
N VAL A 36 10.36 3.69 5.52
CA VAL A 36 9.44 4.61 4.85
C VAL A 36 8.87 4.00 3.56
N LEU A 37 9.71 3.33 2.76
CA LEU A 37 9.28 2.63 1.55
C LEU A 37 8.27 1.53 1.90
N THR A 38 8.57 0.71 2.90
CA THR A 38 7.67 -0.36 3.36
C THR A 38 6.33 0.21 3.81
N ARG A 39 6.34 1.22 4.68
CA ARG A 39 5.12 1.86 5.21
C ARG A 39 4.29 2.53 4.13
N THR A 40 4.94 3.11 3.12
CA THR A 40 4.22 3.74 2.00
C THR A 40 3.51 2.71 1.14
N ILE A 41 4.15 1.56 0.87
CA ILE A 41 3.52 0.45 0.14
C ILE A 41 2.32 -0.12 0.93
N GLU A 42 2.46 -0.27 2.25
CA GLU A 42 1.36 -0.70 3.12
C GLU A 42 0.21 0.30 3.18
N TYR A 43 0.54 1.60 3.18
CA TYR A 43 -0.42 2.69 3.14
C TYR A 43 -1.25 2.68 1.85
N LEU A 44 -0.59 2.56 0.69
CA LEU A 44 -1.27 2.53 -0.61
C LEU A 44 -2.14 1.28 -0.75
N GLN A 45 -1.62 0.12 -0.34
CA GLN A 45 -2.29 -1.16 -0.47
C GLN A 45 -2.23 -1.97 0.83
N PRO A 46 -3.21 -1.75 1.74
CA PRO A 46 -3.34 -2.53 2.96
C PRO A 46 -3.56 -4.01 2.68
N ASN A 47 -4.26 -4.35 1.59
CA ASN A 47 -4.48 -5.73 1.16
C ASN A 47 -3.17 -6.37 0.65
N PRO A 48 -2.69 -7.47 1.26
CA PRO A 48 -1.43 -8.12 0.86
C PRO A 48 -1.38 -8.59 -0.60
N ALA A 49 -2.51 -9.03 -1.18
CA ALA A 49 -2.55 -9.51 -2.56
C ALA A 49 -2.38 -8.37 -3.58
N SER A 50 -3.08 -7.25 -3.35
CA SER A 50 -2.92 -6.04 -4.17
C SER A 50 -1.55 -5.41 -3.97
N ARG A 51 -1.03 -5.45 -2.74
CA ARG A 51 0.32 -4.97 -2.39
C ARG A 51 1.40 -5.66 -3.22
N ALA A 52 1.37 -6.98 -3.33
CA ALA A 52 2.33 -7.74 -4.13
C ALA A 52 2.30 -7.29 -5.61
N LYS A 53 1.12 -7.03 -6.17
CA LYS A 53 0.97 -6.53 -7.53
C LYS A 53 1.47 -5.10 -7.70
N LEU A 54 1.26 -4.22 -6.72
CA LEU A 54 1.80 -2.85 -6.71
C LEU A 54 3.33 -2.86 -6.78
N THR A 55 3.99 -3.71 -5.97
CA THR A 55 5.45 -3.85 -6.01
C THR A 55 5.95 -4.33 -7.38
N MET A 56 5.20 -5.21 -8.04
CA MET A 56 5.51 -5.73 -9.39
C MET A 56 5.08 -4.80 -10.54
N LEU A 57 4.52 -3.63 -10.24
CA LEU A 57 4.05 -2.71 -11.26
C LEU A 57 5.24 -2.12 -12.03
N ASN A 58 5.42 -2.56 -13.28
CA ASN A 58 6.45 -2.06 -14.18
C ASN A 58 6.07 -0.69 -14.74
N THR A 59 6.70 0.34 -14.23
CA THR A 59 6.48 1.75 -14.55
C THR A 59 7.00 2.16 -15.94
N MET A 60 7.88 1.35 -16.55
CA MET A 60 8.36 1.56 -17.93
C MET A 60 7.29 1.32 -19.02
N SER A 61 6.21 0.58 -18.73
CA SER A 61 5.14 0.33 -19.71
C SER A 61 4.21 1.55 -19.94
N LYS A 62 4.32 2.61 -19.12
CA LYS A 62 3.56 3.86 -19.25
C LYS A 62 4.16 4.87 -20.23
N ILE A 63 5.44 4.77 -20.61
CA ILE A 63 6.03 5.63 -21.66
C ILE A 63 5.28 5.49 -23.00
N ARG A 64 4.54 4.38 -23.19
CA ARG A 64 3.65 4.13 -24.33
C ARG A 64 2.16 4.49 -24.11
N GLY A 65 1.78 5.08 -22.97
CA GLY A 65 0.42 5.58 -22.72
C GLY A 65 -0.67 4.54 -22.47
N GLN A 66 -0.34 3.27 -22.18
CA GLN A 66 -1.30 2.16 -22.24
C GLN A 66 -1.82 1.62 -20.89
N VAL A 67 -1.29 2.04 -19.73
CA VAL A 67 -1.70 1.43 -18.45
C VAL A 67 -2.26 2.50 -17.50
N LYS A 68 -3.59 2.67 -17.54
CA LYS A 68 -4.34 3.48 -16.55
C LYS A 68 -4.73 2.68 -15.30
N ASN A 69 -4.51 1.36 -15.29
CA ASN A 69 -4.97 0.48 -14.21
C ASN A 69 -3.82 -0.40 -13.70
N PRO A 70 -3.61 -0.50 -12.37
CA PRO A 70 -2.50 -1.22 -11.77
C PRO A 70 -2.68 -2.76 -11.75
N GLY A 71 -3.77 -3.30 -12.31
CA GLY A 71 -3.99 -4.74 -12.49
C GLY A 71 -4.60 -5.45 -11.27
N TYR A 72 -5.18 -4.67 -10.36
CA TYR A 72 -5.96 -5.14 -9.22
C TYR A 72 -7.13 -4.20 -8.94
N PRO A 73 -8.25 -4.71 -8.39
CA PRO A 73 -9.39 -3.88 -8.07
C PRO A 73 -9.13 -3.02 -6.82
N GLN A 74 -9.58 -1.77 -6.86
CA GLN A 74 -9.68 -0.92 -5.68
C GLN A 74 -10.98 -1.20 -4.93
N SER A 75 -10.97 -1.00 -3.60
CA SER A 75 -12.14 -1.17 -2.73
C SER A 75 -13.34 -0.35 -3.18
N GLU A 76 -13.10 0.89 -3.58
CA GLU A 76 -14.07 1.86 -4.08
C GLU A 76 -14.75 1.32 -5.34
N GLY A 77 -13.98 0.68 -6.23
CA GLY A 77 -14.52 0.06 -7.44
C GLY A 77 -15.46 -1.10 -7.13
N LEU A 78 -15.08 -1.98 -6.20
CA LEU A 78 -15.90 -3.11 -5.76
C LEU A 78 -17.20 -2.66 -5.09
N LEU A 79 -17.13 -1.59 -4.29
CA LEU A 79 -18.30 -0.96 -3.69
C LEU A 79 -19.22 -0.40 -4.78
N GLY A 80 -18.67 0.34 -5.74
CA GLY A 80 -19.41 0.90 -6.86
C GLY A 80 -20.11 -0.15 -7.72
N GLU A 81 -19.45 -1.29 -7.98
CA GLU A 81 -20.07 -2.41 -8.70
C GLU A 81 -21.28 -2.99 -7.98
N SER A 82 -21.19 -3.15 -6.67
CA SER A 82 -22.31 -3.64 -5.85
C SER A 82 -23.47 -2.66 -5.85
N MET A 83 -23.20 -1.36 -5.71
CA MET A 83 -24.22 -0.31 -5.78
C MET A 83 -24.91 -0.28 -7.15
N ILE A 84 -24.15 -0.33 -8.24
CA ILE A 84 -24.70 -0.33 -9.60
C ILE A 84 -25.56 -1.57 -9.84
N ARG A 85 -25.09 -2.76 -9.44
CA ARG A 85 -25.84 -4.01 -9.60
C ARG A 85 -27.21 -3.92 -8.95
N TYR A 86 -27.25 -3.62 -7.66
CA TYR A 86 -28.51 -3.58 -6.92
C TYR A 86 -29.36 -2.36 -7.26
N GLY A 87 -28.76 -1.25 -7.69
CA GLY A 87 -29.48 -0.10 -8.23
C GLY A 87 -30.32 -0.47 -9.45
N LYS A 88 -29.76 -1.28 -10.36
CA LYS A 88 -30.49 -1.81 -11.53
C LYS A 88 -31.57 -2.81 -11.14
N GLU A 89 -31.29 -3.72 -10.21
CA GLU A 89 -32.25 -4.74 -9.76
C GLU A 89 -33.47 -4.13 -9.05
N LEU A 90 -33.31 -3.01 -8.36
CA LEU A 90 -34.43 -2.28 -7.74
C LEU A 90 -35.40 -1.64 -8.77
N GLY A 91 -34.96 -1.51 -10.02
CA GLY A 91 -35.74 -0.93 -11.11
C GLY A 91 -35.81 0.61 -11.10
N GLU A 92 -36.12 1.16 -12.27
CA GLU A 92 -36.15 2.61 -12.56
C GLU A 92 -37.25 3.37 -11.78
N ASP A 93 -38.22 2.66 -11.20
CA ASP A 93 -39.25 3.23 -10.34
C ASP A 93 -38.76 3.51 -8.90
N SER A 94 -37.59 3.00 -8.53
CA SER A 94 -37.03 3.14 -7.19
C SER A 94 -36.11 4.35 -7.09
N ASN A 95 -36.53 5.37 -6.33
CA ASN A 95 -35.65 6.52 -6.04
C ASN A 95 -34.34 6.10 -5.34
N PHE A 96 -34.38 5.02 -4.55
CA PHE A 96 -33.18 4.46 -3.94
C PHE A 96 -32.32 3.71 -4.96
N GLY A 97 -32.94 3.01 -5.91
CA GLY A 97 -32.24 2.35 -7.02
C GLY A 97 -31.41 3.34 -7.81
N ASP A 98 -32.02 4.43 -8.27
CA ASP A 98 -31.30 5.49 -8.97
C ASP A 98 -30.20 6.17 -8.11
N ALA A 99 -30.45 6.38 -6.81
CA ALA A 99 -29.45 6.94 -5.91
C ALA A 99 -28.22 6.03 -5.78
N LEU A 100 -28.43 4.70 -5.77
CA LEU A 100 -27.35 3.72 -5.81
C LEU A 100 -26.60 3.76 -7.14
N LEU A 101 -27.26 4.02 -8.27
CA LEU A 101 -26.58 4.19 -9.55
C LEU A 101 -25.65 5.42 -9.53
N ASP A 102 -26.16 6.59 -9.13
CA ASP A 102 -25.37 7.83 -9.01
C ASP A 102 -24.17 7.66 -8.07
N ALA A 103 -24.39 7.01 -6.92
CA ALA A 103 -23.34 6.74 -5.94
C ALA A 103 -22.31 5.75 -6.51
N GLY A 104 -22.76 4.67 -7.13
CA GLY A 104 -21.89 3.64 -7.67
C GLY A 104 -21.00 4.11 -8.81
N GLU A 105 -21.52 4.97 -9.70
CA GLU A 105 -20.73 5.64 -10.74
C GLU A 105 -19.64 6.54 -10.13
N SER A 106 -19.99 7.28 -9.08
CA SER A 106 -19.04 8.14 -8.37
C SER A 106 -17.98 7.32 -7.64
N MET A 107 -18.33 6.17 -7.06
CA MET A 107 -17.36 5.24 -6.47
C MET A 107 -16.41 4.64 -7.51
N LYS A 108 -16.89 4.35 -8.73
CA LYS A 108 -16.01 3.95 -9.84
C LYS A 108 -15.02 5.06 -10.23
N ARG A 109 -15.46 6.32 -10.28
CA ARG A 109 -14.55 7.46 -10.49
C ARG A 109 -13.51 7.59 -9.38
N LEU A 110 -13.89 7.41 -8.11
CA LEU A 110 -12.93 7.39 -6.99
C LEU A 110 -11.91 6.27 -7.12
N ALA A 111 -12.30 5.10 -7.62
CA ALA A 111 -11.37 4.00 -7.88
C ALA A 111 -10.30 4.38 -8.92
N GLU A 112 -10.66 5.10 -9.98
CA GLU A 112 -9.71 5.58 -11.00
C GLU A 112 -8.73 6.63 -10.44
N VAL A 113 -9.22 7.50 -9.56
CA VAL A 113 -8.39 8.48 -8.84
C VAL A 113 -7.44 7.76 -7.87
N LYS A 114 -7.89 6.69 -7.21
CA LYS A 114 -7.06 5.83 -6.35
C LYS A 114 -6.01 5.04 -7.14
N ASP A 115 -6.36 4.51 -8.31
CA ASP A 115 -5.41 3.89 -9.24
C ASP A 115 -4.33 4.90 -9.65
N SER A 116 -4.71 6.15 -9.91
CA SER A 116 -3.76 7.21 -10.26
C SER A 116 -2.78 7.50 -9.12
N LEU A 117 -3.27 7.64 -7.88
CA LEU A 117 -2.43 7.80 -6.69
C LEU A 117 -1.39 6.68 -6.57
N ASP A 118 -1.84 5.42 -6.67
CA ASP A 118 -0.96 4.27 -6.51
C ASP A 118 0.17 4.29 -7.54
N ILE A 119 -0.13 4.68 -8.78
CA ILE A 119 0.88 4.69 -9.82
C ILE A 119 1.81 5.90 -9.71
N GLU A 120 1.30 7.10 -9.41
CA GLU A 120 2.14 8.29 -9.24
C GLU A 120 3.11 8.13 -8.07
N VAL A 121 2.64 7.60 -6.92
CA VAL A 121 3.52 7.32 -5.78
C VAL A 121 4.51 6.19 -6.11
N LYS A 122 4.09 5.17 -6.86
CA LYS A 122 5.02 4.12 -7.33
C LYS A 122 6.14 4.70 -8.18
N GLN A 123 5.80 5.56 -9.14
CA GLN A 123 6.73 6.13 -10.11
C GLN A 123 7.68 7.16 -9.52
N ASN A 124 7.14 8.09 -8.72
CA ASN A 124 7.87 9.30 -8.35
C ASN A 124 8.43 9.24 -6.92
N PHE A 125 8.07 8.22 -6.14
CA PHE A 125 8.53 8.06 -4.77
C PHE A 125 9.12 6.67 -4.50
N ILE A 126 8.36 5.60 -4.73
CA ILE A 126 8.82 4.23 -4.40
C ILE A 126 9.98 3.80 -5.30
N ASP A 127 9.87 3.94 -6.62
CA ASP A 127 10.92 3.50 -7.55
C ASP A 127 12.26 4.24 -7.34
N PRO A 128 12.30 5.57 -7.16
CA PRO A 128 13.53 6.28 -6.82
C PRO A 128 14.17 5.82 -5.51
N LEU A 129 13.37 5.65 -4.44
CA LEU A 129 13.88 5.19 -3.14
C LEU A 129 14.35 3.72 -3.19
N GLN A 130 13.68 2.88 -3.98
CA GLN A 130 14.10 1.51 -4.22
C GLN A 130 15.45 1.48 -4.96
N ASN A 131 15.63 2.34 -5.98
CA ASN A 131 16.90 2.47 -6.68
C ASN A 131 18.04 2.92 -5.75
N LEU A 132 17.77 3.88 -4.86
CA LEU A 132 18.71 4.33 -3.82
C LEU A 132 19.15 3.17 -2.91
N CYS A 133 18.21 2.31 -2.51
CA CYS A 133 18.51 1.11 -1.71
C CYS A 133 19.35 0.08 -2.48
N ASP A 134 18.93 -0.24 -3.70
CA ASP A 134 19.49 -1.36 -4.46
C ASP A 134 20.83 -1.05 -5.12
N LYS A 135 21.16 0.24 -5.29
CA LYS A 135 22.42 0.71 -5.87
C LYS A 135 23.30 1.40 -4.84
N ASP A 136 23.02 2.66 -4.52
CA ASP A 136 23.96 3.53 -3.82
C ASP A 136 24.23 3.03 -2.39
N LEU A 137 23.17 2.73 -1.64
CA LEU A 137 23.31 2.20 -0.27
C LEU A 137 23.98 0.82 -0.25
N LYS A 138 23.70 -0.03 -1.24
CA LYS A 138 24.29 -1.37 -1.35
C LYS A 138 25.78 -1.30 -1.72
N GLU A 139 26.17 -0.36 -2.58
CA GLU A 139 27.55 -0.10 -2.95
C GLU A 139 28.36 0.45 -1.76
N ILE A 140 27.80 1.39 -1.00
CA ILE A 140 28.43 1.90 0.23
C ILE A 140 28.62 0.77 1.24
N GLN A 141 27.60 -0.06 1.48
CA GLN A 141 27.73 -1.23 2.35
C GLN A 141 28.83 -2.20 1.88
N HIS A 142 29.00 -2.37 0.56
CA HIS A 142 30.09 -3.16 0.00
C HIS A 142 31.47 -2.55 0.31
N HIS A 143 31.62 -1.23 0.13
CA HIS A 143 32.87 -0.53 0.45
C HIS A 143 33.21 -0.59 1.94
N LEU A 144 32.24 -0.37 2.83
CA LEU A 144 32.44 -0.47 4.28
C LEU A 144 32.86 -1.88 4.70
N LYS A 145 32.23 -2.92 4.15
CA LYS A 145 32.61 -4.31 4.42
C LYS A 145 34.03 -4.63 3.92
N LYS A 146 34.40 -4.11 2.76
CA LYS A 146 35.75 -4.27 2.20
C LYS A 146 36.79 -3.55 3.06
N LEU A 147 36.50 -2.32 3.48
CA LEU A 147 37.33 -1.52 4.38
C LEU A 147 37.59 -2.27 5.70
N GLU A 148 36.55 -2.80 6.34
CA GLU A 148 36.71 -3.54 7.60
C GLU A 148 37.59 -4.77 7.42
N GLY A 149 37.45 -5.50 6.31
CA GLY A 149 38.34 -6.61 5.96
C GLY A 149 39.81 -6.18 5.79
N ARG A 150 40.07 -5.03 5.15
CA ARG A 150 41.42 -4.47 4.99
C ARG A 150 42.01 -3.98 6.32
N ARG A 151 41.18 -3.35 7.16
CA ARG A 151 41.55 -2.89 8.51
C ARG A 151 42.03 -4.06 9.36
N LEU A 152 41.31 -5.18 9.33
CA LEU A 152 41.69 -6.40 10.05
C LEU A 152 42.98 -7.04 9.51
N ASP A 153 43.19 -7.09 8.19
CA ASP A 153 44.44 -7.58 7.58
C ASP A 153 45.65 -6.71 7.97
N PHE A 154 45.48 -5.39 7.92
CA PHE A 154 46.50 -4.44 8.33
C PHE A 154 46.84 -4.56 9.82
N ASP A 155 45.82 -4.61 10.69
CA ASP A 155 46.00 -4.78 12.14
C ASP A 155 46.74 -6.10 12.46
N TYR A 156 46.40 -7.18 11.77
CA TYR A 156 47.06 -8.48 11.93
C TYR A 156 48.54 -8.43 11.52
N LYS A 157 48.85 -7.84 10.36
CA LYS A 157 50.23 -7.71 9.87
C LYS A 157 51.06 -6.76 10.73
N LYS A 158 50.48 -5.64 11.16
CA LYS A 158 51.11 -4.66 12.06
C LYS A 158 51.53 -5.29 13.39
N LYS A 159 50.69 -6.16 13.97
CA LYS A 159 51.03 -6.94 15.19
C LYS A 159 52.20 -7.91 14.99
N ARG A 160 52.54 -8.24 13.75
CA ARG A 160 53.64 -9.15 13.37
C ARG A 160 54.83 -8.43 12.73
N GLN A 161 54.91 -7.11 12.85
CA GLN A 161 56.03 -6.31 12.35
C GLN A 161 57.38 -6.90 12.82
N GLY A 162 58.35 -6.99 11.90
CA GLY A 162 59.64 -7.65 12.12
C GLY A 162 59.62 -9.19 11.96
N LYS A 163 58.44 -9.81 11.80
CA LYS A 163 58.28 -11.24 11.45
C LYS A 163 57.67 -11.46 10.06
N ILE A 164 57.29 -10.38 9.38
CA ILE A 164 56.78 -10.35 8.02
C ILE A 164 57.61 -9.35 7.21
N PRO A 165 57.72 -9.52 5.88
CA PRO A 165 58.40 -8.54 5.04
C PRO A 165 57.75 -7.16 5.15
N ASP A 166 58.57 -6.11 5.26
CA ASP A 166 58.07 -4.72 5.37
C ASP A 166 57.21 -4.33 4.16
N GLU A 167 57.51 -4.87 2.98
CA GLU A 167 56.72 -4.64 1.77
C GLU A 167 55.29 -5.20 1.89
N GLU A 168 55.09 -6.33 2.56
CA GLU A 168 53.74 -6.89 2.79
C GLU A 168 52.93 -6.03 3.77
N LEU A 169 53.60 -5.46 4.78
CA LEU A 169 52.97 -4.54 5.72
C LEU A 169 52.59 -3.22 5.03
N ARG A 170 53.50 -2.68 4.20
CA ARG A 170 53.27 -1.47 3.41
C ARG A 170 52.08 -1.64 2.46
N GLN A 171 52.01 -2.77 1.74
CA GLN A 171 50.88 -3.06 0.85
C GLN A 171 49.55 -3.21 1.58
N ALA A 172 49.55 -3.72 2.82
CA ALA A 172 48.32 -3.82 3.61
C ALA A 172 47.83 -2.45 4.08
N MET A 173 48.75 -1.56 4.43
CA MET A 173 48.45 -0.16 4.76
C MET A 173 47.85 0.58 3.55
N GLU A 174 48.51 0.51 2.40
CA GLU A 174 48.07 1.14 1.15
C GLU A 174 46.64 0.68 0.77
N LYS A 175 46.38 -0.62 0.79
CA LYS A 175 45.04 -1.17 0.51
C LYS A 175 43.97 -0.76 1.53
N PHE A 176 44.35 -0.54 2.79
CA PHE A 176 43.45 -0.03 3.83
C PHE A 176 43.11 1.44 3.56
N GLU A 177 44.11 2.27 3.29
CA GLU A 177 43.93 3.70 2.98
C GLU A 177 43.09 3.91 1.72
N GLU A 178 43.39 3.20 0.63
CA GLU A 178 42.59 3.22 -0.61
C GLU A 178 41.13 2.82 -0.34
N SER A 179 40.90 1.78 0.46
CA SER A 179 39.53 1.33 0.76
C SER A 179 38.80 2.32 1.66
N LYS A 180 39.52 3.05 2.53
CA LYS A 180 38.97 4.09 3.38
C LYS A 180 38.51 5.27 2.52
N GLU A 181 39.38 5.77 1.66
CA GLU A 181 39.09 6.90 0.77
C GLU A 181 37.87 6.64 -0.13
N VAL A 182 37.76 5.43 -0.69
CA VAL A 182 36.59 5.04 -1.49
C VAL A 182 35.33 5.02 -0.65
N ALA A 183 35.33 4.39 0.52
CA ALA A 183 34.15 4.36 1.39
C ALA A 183 33.74 5.76 1.86
N GLU A 184 34.73 6.58 2.23
CA GLU A 184 34.54 7.95 2.69
C GLU A 184 33.91 8.83 1.60
N THR A 185 34.45 8.77 0.38
CA THR A 185 33.93 9.51 -0.77
C THR A 185 32.50 9.08 -1.12
N SER A 186 32.21 7.78 -1.12
CA SER A 186 30.86 7.28 -1.41
C SER A 186 29.84 7.71 -0.34
N MET A 187 30.21 7.67 0.95
CA MET A 187 29.35 8.14 2.02
C MET A 187 29.11 9.65 1.93
N HIS A 188 30.16 10.43 1.68
CA HIS A 188 30.04 11.88 1.50
C HIS A 188 29.09 12.23 0.35
N ASN A 189 29.28 11.62 -0.83
CA ASN A 189 28.42 11.87 -1.99
C ASN A 189 26.94 11.57 -1.72
N LEU A 190 26.65 10.49 -1.00
CA LEU A 190 25.28 10.19 -0.59
C LEU A 190 24.72 11.27 0.34
N LEU A 191 25.51 11.75 1.31
CA LEU A 191 25.04 12.75 2.28
C LEU A 191 24.87 14.14 1.65
N GLU A 192 25.63 14.46 0.60
CA GLU A 192 25.47 15.69 -0.18
C GLU A 192 24.30 15.66 -1.18
N THR A 193 23.63 14.51 -1.38
CA THR A 193 22.45 14.39 -2.25
C THR A 193 21.12 14.53 -1.50
N ASP A 194 21.12 15.07 -0.27
CA ASP A 194 19.95 15.21 0.61
C ASP A 194 18.74 15.94 -0.04
N ILE A 195 19.02 16.88 -0.94
CA ILE A 195 18.03 17.59 -1.76
C ILE A 195 17.18 16.63 -2.61
N GLU A 196 17.76 15.55 -3.14
CA GLU A 196 17.03 14.57 -3.95
C GLU A 196 16.01 13.81 -3.09
N GLN A 197 16.36 13.43 -1.86
CA GLN A 197 15.41 12.77 -0.96
C GLN A 197 14.30 13.71 -0.50
N VAL A 198 14.59 15.00 -0.30
CA VAL A 198 13.54 16.01 -0.02
C VAL A 198 12.60 16.17 -1.23
N SER A 199 13.13 16.20 -2.45
CA SER A 199 12.33 16.25 -3.67
C SER A 199 11.39 15.06 -3.80
N GLN A 200 11.87 13.84 -3.49
CA GLN A 200 11.05 12.63 -3.48
C GLN A 200 9.90 12.74 -2.46
N LEU A 201 10.16 13.24 -1.25
CA LEU A 201 9.09 13.49 -0.26
C LEU A 201 8.04 14.49 -0.77
N SER A 202 8.46 15.54 -1.48
CA SER A 202 7.52 16.47 -2.13
C SER A 202 6.62 15.74 -3.11
N ALA A 203 7.18 14.86 -3.95
CA ALA A 203 6.41 14.10 -4.94
C ALA A 203 5.34 13.19 -4.29
N LEU A 204 5.63 12.59 -3.13
CA LEU A 204 4.64 11.85 -2.36
C LEU A 204 3.48 12.75 -1.91
N VAL A 205 3.80 13.92 -1.35
CA VAL A 205 2.80 14.88 -0.87
C VAL A 205 1.96 15.43 -2.02
N ASP A 206 2.58 15.78 -3.14
CA ASP A 206 1.88 16.30 -4.31
C ASP A 206 0.89 15.28 -4.88
N ALA A 207 1.29 14.01 -4.97
CA ALA A 207 0.40 12.93 -5.41
C ALA A 207 -0.79 12.73 -4.45
N GLN A 208 -0.55 12.78 -3.13
CA GLN A 208 -1.61 12.69 -2.13
C GLN A 208 -2.57 13.90 -2.17
N LEU A 209 -2.04 15.11 -2.35
CA LEU A 209 -2.85 16.32 -2.46
C LEU A 209 -3.76 16.28 -3.69
N ASP A 210 -3.22 15.87 -4.84
CA ASP A 210 -4.00 15.74 -6.07
C ASP A 210 -5.11 14.70 -5.93
N TYR A 211 -4.79 13.51 -5.39
CA TYR A 211 -5.76 12.46 -5.06
C TYR A 211 -6.92 13.00 -4.21
N HIS A 212 -6.60 13.68 -3.10
CA HIS A 212 -7.62 14.18 -2.19
C HIS A 212 -8.46 15.32 -2.80
N ARG A 213 -7.86 16.21 -3.60
CA ARG A 213 -8.60 17.28 -4.29
C ARG A 213 -9.61 16.71 -5.28
N GLN A 214 -9.20 15.75 -6.10
CA GLN A 214 -10.09 15.09 -7.06
C GLN A 214 -11.19 14.30 -6.34
N ALA A 215 -10.86 13.60 -5.24
CA ALA A 215 -11.84 12.88 -4.44
C ALA A 215 -12.91 13.80 -3.84
N VAL A 216 -12.50 14.96 -3.31
CA VAL A 216 -13.42 15.98 -2.78
C VAL A 216 -14.37 16.45 -3.88
N GLN A 217 -13.86 16.76 -5.07
CA GLN A 217 -14.70 17.20 -6.19
C GLN A 217 -15.76 16.15 -6.55
N ILE A 218 -15.38 14.88 -6.68
CA ILE A 218 -16.31 13.79 -7.02
C ILE A 218 -17.39 13.62 -5.94
N LEU A 219 -16.99 13.69 -4.67
CA LEU A 219 -17.91 13.52 -3.54
C LEU A 219 -18.85 14.72 -3.37
N ASP A 220 -18.39 15.94 -3.63
CA ASP A 220 -19.22 17.13 -3.56
C ASP A 220 -20.29 17.14 -4.66
N GLU A 221 -19.91 16.79 -5.90
CA GLU A 221 -20.85 16.56 -7.01
C GLU A 221 -21.92 15.52 -6.65
N LEU A 222 -21.52 14.39 -6.05
CA LEU A 222 -22.44 13.35 -5.62
C LEU A 222 -23.36 13.85 -4.49
N ALA A 223 -22.82 14.56 -3.50
CA ALA A 223 -23.59 15.08 -2.39
C ALA A 223 -24.70 16.03 -2.88
N GLU A 224 -24.40 16.92 -3.82
CA GLU A 224 -25.40 17.81 -4.40
C GLU A 224 -26.45 17.07 -5.24
N LYS A 225 -26.05 16.05 -6.02
CA LYS A 225 -26.99 15.17 -6.73
C LYS A 225 -27.96 14.49 -5.76
N LEU A 226 -27.46 13.91 -4.68
CA LEU A 226 -28.27 13.21 -3.68
C LEU A 226 -29.20 14.17 -2.91
N LYS A 227 -28.71 15.36 -2.50
CA LYS A 227 -29.55 16.38 -1.86
C LYS A 227 -30.70 16.81 -2.77
N ARG A 228 -30.42 17.06 -4.06
CA ARG A 228 -31.45 17.39 -5.04
C ARG A 228 -32.48 16.27 -5.17
N ARG A 229 -32.03 15.03 -5.31
CA ARG A 229 -32.90 13.84 -5.40
C ARG A 229 -33.80 13.70 -4.16
N MET A 230 -33.26 13.91 -2.96
CA MET A 230 -34.03 13.87 -1.72
C MET A 230 -35.12 14.94 -1.67
N ARG A 231 -34.82 16.17 -2.11
CA ARG A 231 -35.80 17.27 -2.20
C ARG A 231 -36.92 16.93 -3.19
N GLU A 232 -36.57 16.45 -4.37
CA GLU A 232 -37.53 16.06 -5.41
C GLU A 232 -38.43 14.90 -4.95
N ALA A 233 -37.85 13.86 -4.35
CA ALA A 233 -38.62 12.73 -3.83
C ALA A 233 -39.58 13.14 -2.69
N SER A 234 -39.15 14.06 -1.81
CA SER A 234 -39.98 14.55 -0.70
C SER A 234 -41.15 15.43 -1.18
N SER A 235 -41.03 16.05 -2.36
CA SER A 235 -42.09 16.86 -2.95
C SER A 235 -43.18 16.04 -3.67
N ARG A 236 -42.93 14.74 -3.93
CA ARG A 236 -43.88 13.88 -4.62
C ARG A 236 -44.99 13.39 -3.67
N PRO A 237 -46.26 13.35 -4.12
CA PRO A 237 -47.34 12.76 -3.33
C PRO A 237 -47.03 11.30 -2.96
N LYS A 238 -47.31 10.89 -1.71
CA LYS A 238 -47.13 9.50 -1.29
C LYS A 238 -48.02 8.59 -2.13
N ARG A 239 -47.45 7.56 -2.77
CA ARG A 239 -48.23 6.51 -3.45
C ARG A 239 -49.07 5.79 -2.39
N GLU A 240 -50.39 5.77 -2.57
CA GLU A 240 -51.31 5.01 -1.73
C GLU A 240 -51.15 3.52 -2.04
N TYR A 241 -50.76 2.74 -1.04
CA TYR A 241 -50.68 1.28 -1.19
C TYR A 241 -52.10 0.70 -1.13
N LYS A 242 -52.60 0.22 -2.27
CA LYS A 242 -53.84 -0.56 -2.32
C LYS A 242 -53.48 -2.05 -2.31
N PRO A 243 -53.64 -2.76 -1.18
CA PRO A 243 -53.40 -4.20 -1.13
C PRO A 243 -54.31 -4.90 -2.14
N LYS A 244 -53.77 -5.88 -2.85
CA LYS A 244 -54.60 -6.71 -3.74
C LYS A 244 -55.68 -7.40 -2.90
N PRO A 245 -56.96 -7.38 -3.33
CA PRO A 245 -58.01 -8.14 -2.66
C PRO A 245 -57.59 -9.60 -2.53
N ARG A 246 -57.83 -10.20 -1.36
CA ARG A 246 -57.63 -11.65 -1.19
C ARG A 246 -58.56 -12.36 -2.16
N GLU A 247 -58.01 -13.25 -2.99
CA GLU A 247 -58.81 -14.16 -3.81
C GLU A 247 -59.64 -15.02 -2.85
N THR A 248 -60.96 -14.81 -2.84
CA THR A 248 -61.89 -15.71 -2.18
C THR A 248 -62.01 -16.94 -3.06
N TYR A 249 -61.37 -18.03 -2.64
CA TYR A 249 -61.67 -19.34 -3.21
C TYR A 249 -63.10 -19.71 -2.83
N ASP A 250 -64.02 -19.61 -3.79
CA ASP A 250 -65.38 -20.13 -3.67
C ASP A 250 -65.30 -21.65 -3.78
N PHE A 251 -65.33 -22.34 -2.65
CA PHE A 251 -65.57 -23.78 -2.63
C PHE A 251 -67.04 -23.96 -3.01
N GLY A 252 -67.31 -24.04 -4.31
CA GLY A 252 -68.66 -24.20 -4.83
C GLY A 252 -69.38 -25.36 -4.13
N ASP A 253 -70.60 -25.07 -3.67
CA ASP A 253 -71.53 -26.06 -3.13
C ASP A 253 -71.63 -27.23 -4.09
N THR A 254 -71.10 -28.38 -3.67
CA THR A 254 -71.25 -29.63 -4.41
C THR A 254 -72.62 -30.18 -4.04
N ASP A 255 -73.62 -29.88 -4.86
CA ASP A 255 -74.91 -30.56 -4.85
C ASP A 255 -74.70 -32.06 -5.13
N GLN A 256 -74.54 -32.86 -4.07
CA GLN A 256 -74.78 -34.30 -4.12
C GLN A 256 -75.59 -34.73 -2.90
N SER A 257 -76.88 -34.98 -3.16
CA SER A 257 -77.80 -35.60 -2.22
C SER A 257 -77.43 -37.07 -1.95
N ASN A 258 -77.78 -37.50 -0.73
CA ASN A 258 -77.99 -38.86 -0.23
C ASN A 258 -76.79 -39.65 0.31
N GLY A 259 -76.83 -39.91 1.63
CA GLY A 259 -76.28 -41.15 2.17
C GLY A 259 -75.89 -41.22 3.65
N GLY A 260 -76.77 -40.83 4.59
CA GLY A 260 -76.93 -41.60 5.84
C GLY A 260 -75.90 -41.50 6.98
N PHE A 261 -76.49 -41.22 8.15
CA PHE A 261 -76.12 -41.61 9.53
C PHE A 261 -75.30 -40.67 10.42
N SER A 262 -75.87 -40.53 11.62
CA SER A 262 -75.57 -39.60 12.70
C SER A 262 -74.81 -40.30 13.85
N CYS A 263 -74.29 -39.44 14.75
CA CYS A 263 -73.94 -39.65 16.16
C CYS A 263 -72.48 -40.05 16.47
N ASN A 264 -71.68 -39.14 17.04
CA ASN A 264 -71.48 -39.08 18.50
C ASN A 264 -70.56 -37.91 18.94
N PRO A 265 -70.68 -37.40 20.18
CA PRO A 265 -69.95 -36.22 20.66
C PRO A 265 -68.54 -36.56 21.17
N THR A 266 -67.70 -35.52 21.10
CA THR A 266 -66.32 -35.35 21.61
C THR A 266 -65.95 -36.04 22.93
N PRO A 267 -64.66 -36.37 23.09
CA PRO A 267 -63.98 -36.24 24.38
C PRO A 267 -63.03 -35.04 24.42
N LYS A 268 -63.14 -34.27 25.50
CA LYS A 268 -62.16 -33.28 25.95
C LYS A 268 -60.83 -33.97 26.29
N VAL A 269 -59.72 -33.30 26.03
CA VAL A 269 -58.49 -33.48 26.81
C VAL A 269 -58.13 -32.14 27.43
N SER A 270 -58.01 -32.15 28.75
CA SER A 270 -57.68 -31.03 29.63
C SER A 270 -56.28 -31.29 30.20
N GLY A 271 -55.56 -30.22 30.55
CA GLY A 271 -54.38 -30.27 31.42
C GLY A 271 -53.10 -29.85 30.73
#